data_AF-A0A453GIL1-F1
#
_entry.id   AF-A0A453GIL1-F1
#
_cell.length_a   1.000
_cell.length_b   1.000
_cell.length_c   1.000
_cell.angle_alpha   90.00
_cell.angle_beta   90.00
_cell.angle_gamma   90.00
#
_symmetry.space_group_name_H-M   'P 1'
#
loop_
_entity.id
_entity.type
_entity.pdbx_description
1 polymer ?
#
loop_
_entity_poly.entity_id
_entity_poly.type
_entity_poly.pdbx_seq_one_letter_code
_entity_poly.pdbx_strand_id
1 'polypeptide(L)'
;AGADVKGVGTVTPLIMAANNGLTDFYKCLLEAGADPNVRDDVGQLPIEIAAYHNRRKDVEILLPVTSRTPYVRDWSVDGIIRYVKSMPSVEDDPMYKMNPADLKLEGSKAYKRKDYATALELYSLAIHHCPADATLFSNRSLCSLKLGKGDQALMDAELCKMKRPGWAKAYYLQGSAQMLLRVPFSATHECICLLC
;
A
#
# COMPACT_ATOMS: atom_id res chain seq x y z
N ALA A 1 -21.50 -1.01 -21.01
CA ALA A 1 -20.64 -1.62 -19.97
C ALA A 1 -20.37 -0.56 -18.91
N GLY A 2 -20.95 -0.70 -17.72
CA GLY A 2 -20.75 0.23 -16.60
C GLY A 2 -19.62 -0.30 -15.73
N ALA A 3 -18.42 0.24 -15.91
CA ALA A 3 -17.35 0.06 -14.93
C ALA A 3 -17.70 0.94 -13.73
N ASP A 4 -17.70 0.36 -12.53
CA ASP A 4 -17.91 1.10 -11.30
C ASP A 4 -16.80 2.14 -11.15
N VAL A 5 -17.14 3.42 -11.35
CA VAL A 5 -16.20 4.55 -11.29
C VAL A 5 -15.72 4.77 -9.85
N LYS A 6 -16.43 4.18 -8.88
CA LYS A 6 -16.03 4.10 -7.48
C LYS A 6 -15.19 2.84 -7.31
N GLY A 7 -13.95 2.86 -7.80
CA GLY A 7 -13.01 1.76 -7.59
C GLY A 7 -13.06 1.29 -6.14
N VAL A 8 -13.36 0.01 -5.93
CA VAL A 8 -13.39 -0.60 -4.59
C VAL A 8 -11.93 -0.73 -4.14
N GLY A 9 -11.43 0.31 -3.47
CA GLY A 9 -10.07 0.39 -2.96
C GLY A 9 -9.54 1.83 -2.96
N THR A 10 -8.40 2.01 -2.29
CA THR A 10 -7.51 3.18 -2.35
C THR A 10 -7.04 3.52 -3.76
N VAL A 11 -7.20 2.61 -4.72
CA VAL A 11 -6.81 2.81 -6.12
C VAL A 11 -8.05 3.12 -6.97
N THR A 12 -8.27 4.41 -7.24
CA THR A 12 -9.36 4.87 -8.12
C THR A 12 -8.88 5.00 -9.58
N PRO A 13 -9.79 4.97 -10.57
CA PRO A 13 -9.44 5.21 -11.97
C PRO A 13 -8.73 6.56 -12.19
N LEU A 14 -9.10 7.59 -11.41
CA LEU A 14 -8.47 8.90 -11.46
C LEU A 14 -7.05 8.89 -10.88
N ILE A 15 -6.80 8.15 -9.79
CA ILE A 15 -5.44 7.95 -9.24
C ILE A 15 -4.56 7.19 -10.25
N MET A 16 -5.09 6.15 -10.92
CA MET A 16 -4.34 5.43 -11.95
C MET A 16 -4.01 6.34 -13.15
N ALA A 17 -4.97 7.14 -13.61
CA ALA A 17 -4.75 8.11 -14.66
C ALA A 17 -3.70 9.15 -14.23
N ALA A 18 -3.76 9.60 -12.98
CA ALA A 18 -2.79 10.50 -12.39
C ALA A 18 -1.40 9.90 -12.42
N ASN A 19 -1.16 8.72 -11.84
CA ASN A 19 0.15 8.06 -11.84
C ASN A 19 0.75 7.92 -13.25
N ASN A 20 -0.05 7.46 -14.21
CA ASN A 20 0.41 7.19 -15.58
C ASN A 20 0.45 8.43 -16.49
N GLY A 21 -0.06 9.60 -16.04
CA GLY A 21 -0.06 10.83 -16.84
C GLY A 21 -1.02 10.78 -18.00
N LEU A 22 -2.15 10.09 -17.81
CA LEU A 22 -3.20 9.92 -18.81
C LEU A 22 -4.14 11.13 -18.79
N THR A 23 -3.60 12.33 -19.05
CA THR A 23 -4.29 13.62 -18.96
C THR A 23 -5.61 13.67 -19.71
N ASP A 24 -5.66 13.04 -20.89
CA ASP A 24 -6.84 13.03 -21.76
C ASP A 24 -8.06 12.35 -21.11
N PHE A 25 -7.84 11.46 -20.14
CA PHE A 25 -8.89 10.73 -19.46
C PHE A 25 -9.48 11.49 -18.26
N TYR A 26 -8.83 12.56 -17.77
CA TYR A 26 -9.29 13.24 -16.55
C TYR A 26 -10.69 13.81 -16.72
N LYS A 27 -10.96 14.49 -17.85
CA LYS A 27 -12.27 15.07 -18.12
C LYS A 27 -13.36 14.01 -18.12
N CYS A 28 -13.15 12.92 -18.86
CA CYS A 28 -14.09 11.81 -18.94
C CYS A 28 -14.35 11.17 -17.56
N LEU A 29 -13.31 11.01 -16.74
CA LEU A 29 -13.43 10.41 -15.40
C LEU A 29 -14.16 11.32 -14.42
N LEU A 30 -13.87 12.62 -14.45
CA LEU A 30 -14.53 13.62 -13.61
C LEU A 30 -16.01 13.79 -14.01
N GLU A 31 -16.32 13.81 -15.30
CA GLU A 31 -17.70 13.83 -15.82
C GLU A 31 -18.47 12.55 -15.43
N ALA A 32 -17.79 11.42 -15.33
CA ALA A 32 -18.35 10.16 -14.85
C ALA A 32 -18.53 10.11 -13.31
N GLY A 33 -18.18 11.19 -12.59
CA GLY A 33 -18.36 11.30 -11.15
C GLY A 33 -17.21 10.74 -10.31
N ALA A 34 -16.00 10.60 -10.88
CA ALA A 34 -14.82 10.29 -10.08
C ALA A 34 -14.54 11.41 -9.07
N ASP A 35 -14.38 11.06 -7.79
CA ASP A 35 -14.06 12.03 -6.74
C ASP A 35 -12.55 12.36 -6.74
N PRO A 36 -12.17 13.63 -7.01
CA PRO A 36 -10.77 14.05 -7.01
C PRO A 36 -10.15 14.17 -5.62
N ASN A 37 -10.91 13.96 -4.55
CA ASN A 37 -10.46 14.08 -3.17
C ASN A 37 -10.12 12.73 -2.51
N VAL A 38 -10.20 11.62 -3.26
CA VAL A 38 -9.81 10.29 -2.77
C VAL A 38 -8.28 10.21 -2.70
N ARG A 39 -7.77 9.66 -1.59
CA ARG A 39 -6.33 9.42 -1.40
C ARG A 39 -5.94 8.01 -1.83
N ASP A 40 -4.73 7.88 -2.36
CA ASP A 40 -4.12 6.59 -2.64
C ASP A 40 -3.62 5.86 -1.37
N ASP A 41 -2.96 4.72 -1.55
CA ASP A 41 -2.37 3.92 -0.46
C ASP A 41 -1.28 4.68 0.34
N VAL A 42 -0.69 5.71 -0.27
CA VAL A 42 0.37 6.55 0.32
C VAL A 42 -0.21 7.83 0.93
N GLY A 43 -1.53 8.04 0.81
CA GLY A 43 -2.22 9.20 1.35
C GLY A 43 -2.20 10.43 0.44
N GLN A 44 -1.79 10.30 -0.82
CA GLN A 44 -1.69 11.39 -1.79
C GLN A 44 -2.99 11.59 -2.57
N LEU A 45 -3.33 12.85 -2.85
CA LEU A 45 -4.41 13.20 -3.77
C LEU A 45 -3.98 13.10 -5.25
N PRO A 46 -4.91 12.87 -6.20
CA PRO A 46 -4.62 12.92 -7.64
C PRO A 46 -3.87 14.19 -8.08
N ILE A 47 -4.21 15.35 -7.51
CA ILE A 47 -3.53 16.62 -7.81
C ILE A 47 -2.09 16.66 -7.27
N GLU A 48 -1.83 16.02 -6.13
CA GLU A 48 -0.50 15.94 -5.51
C GLU A 48 0.38 14.97 -6.29
N ILE A 49 -0.17 13.85 -6.76
CA ILE A 49 0.49 12.91 -7.68
C ILE A 49 0.88 13.63 -8.98
N ALA A 50 -0.05 14.38 -9.59
CA ALA A 50 0.24 15.17 -10.79
C ALA A 50 1.38 16.19 -10.55
N ALA A 51 1.35 16.87 -9.41
CA ALA A 51 2.36 17.84 -9.01
C ALA A 51 3.74 17.19 -8.75
N TYR A 52 3.76 16.01 -8.14
CA TYR A 52 4.96 15.22 -7.86
C TYR A 52 5.74 14.90 -9.14
N HIS A 53 5.03 14.40 -10.16
CA HIS A 53 5.61 14.10 -11.48
C HIS A 53 5.82 15.34 -12.35
N ASN A 54 5.69 16.55 -11.79
CA ASN A 54 5.87 17.84 -12.48
C ASN A 54 4.97 17.99 -13.73
N ARG A 55 3.79 17.35 -13.72
CA ARG A 55 2.79 17.43 -14.80
C ARG A 55 1.88 18.64 -14.57
N ARG A 56 2.36 19.82 -14.96
CA ARG A 56 1.64 21.09 -14.72
C ARG A 56 0.21 21.10 -15.28
N LYS A 57 0.02 20.60 -16.51
CA LYS A 57 -1.29 20.55 -17.18
C LYS A 57 -2.32 19.75 -16.38
N ASP A 58 -1.87 18.66 -15.76
CA ASP A 58 -2.71 17.80 -14.94
C ASP A 58 -3.16 18.53 -13.67
N VAL A 59 -2.23 19.25 -13.02
CA VAL A 59 -2.53 20.09 -11.85
C VAL A 59 -3.53 21.19 -12.22
N GLU A 60 -3.38 21.82 -13.38
CA GLU A 60 -4.30 22.85 -13.88
C GLU A 60 -5.73 22.32 -14.08
N ILE A 61 -5.87 21.08 -14.57
CA ILE A 61 -7.18 20.43 -14.76
C ILE A 61 -7.82 20.04 -13.41
N LEU A 62 -7.01 19.54 -12.47
CA LEU A 62 -7.49 19.02 -11.19
C LEU A 62 -7.73 20.13 -10.15
N LEU A 63 -7.03 21.26 -10.23
CA LEU A 63 -7.14 22.38 -9.30
C LEU A 63 -8.58 22.88 -9.08
N PRO A 64 -9.39 23.17 -10.12
CA PRO A 64 -10.75 23.69 -9.92
C PRO A 64 -11.72 22.67 -9.32
N VAL A 65 -11.43 21.38 -9.42
CA VAL A 65 -12.31 20.30 -8.94
C VAL A 65 -11.88 19.70 -7.61
N THR A 66 -10.65 20.00 -7.14
CA THR A 66 -10.11 19.47 -5.89
C THR A 66 -10.34 20.46 -4.74
N SER A 67 -10.81 19.95 -3.60
CA SER A 67 -11.00 20.76 -2.41
C SER A 67 -9.66 21.24 -1.86
N ARG A 68 -9.60 22.50 -1.44
CA ARG A 68 -8.38 23.08 -0.85
C ARG A 68 -7.97 22.30 0.39
N THR A 69 -6.70 21.87 0.42
CA THR A 69 -6.14 21.24 1.61
C THR A 69 -5.60 22.30 2.59
N PRO A 70 -5.79 22.13 3.91
CA PRO A 70 -5.37 23.13 4.90
C PRO A 70 -3.84 23.23 5.06
N TYR A 71 -3.10 22.20 4.64
CA TYR A 71 -1.65 22.12 4.78
C TYR A 71 -0.91 22.91 3.68
N VAL A 72 -1.55 23.11 2.52
CA VAL A 72 -0.98 23.87 1.41
C VAL A 72 -1.36 25.34 1.54
N ARG A 73 -0.39 26.18 1.95
CA ARG A 73 -0.62 27.62 2.14
C ARG A 73 -0.99 28.34 0.84
N ASP A 74 -0.25 28.06 -0.23
CA ASP A 74 -0.42 28.64 -1.58
C ASP A 74 -1.18 27.64 -2.46
N TRP A 75 -2.52 27.82 -2.58
CA TRP A 75 -3.38 26.95 -3.39
C TRP A 75 -3.42 27.38 -4.86
N SER A 76 -2.23 27.56 -5.44
CA SER A 76 -2.01 27.76 -6.86
C SER A 76 -1.30 26.53 -7.44
N VAL A 77 -1.28 26.41 -8.77
CA VAL A 77 -0.53 25.37 -9.46
C VAL A 77 0.93 25.33 -8.97
N ASP A 78 1.58 26.50 -8.91
CA ASP A 78 2.96 26.63 -8.46
C ASP A 78 3.13 26.37 -6.96
N GLY A 79 2.15 26.79 -6.14
CA GLY A 79 2.15 26.56 -4.71
C GLY A 79 2.04 25.08 -4.34
N ILE A 80 1.15 24.34 -5.01
CA ILE A 80 0.99 22.89 -4.83
C ILE A 80 2.25 22.16 -5.30
N ILE A 81 2.77 22.48 -6.50
CA ILE A 81 4.03 21.89 -7.00
C ILE A 81 5.19 22.15 -6.03
N ARG A 82 5.32 23.37 -5.51
CA ARG A 82 6.36 23.72 -4.54
C ARG A 82 6.20 22.95 -3.23
N TYR A 83 4.97 22.85 -2.71
CA TYR A 83 4.68 22.10 -1.49
C TYR A 83 5.07 20.62 -1.65
N VAL A 84 4.58 19.95 -2.70
CA VAL A 84 4.87 18.53 -2.94
C VAL A 84 6.37 18.30 -3.10
N LYS A 85 7.09 19.18 -3.81
CA LYS A 85 8.55 19.10 -3.93
C LYS A 85 9.31 19.35 -2.61
N SER A 86 8.70 20.07 -1.68
CA SER A 86 9.31 20.33 -0.37
C SER A 86 9.09 19.19 0.62
N MET A 87 8.15 18.29 0.34
CA MET A 87 7.96 17.09 1.13
C MET A 87 9.10 16.11 0.81
N PRO A 88 9.69 15.44 1.82
CA PRO A 88 10.59 14.32 1.53
C PRO A 88 9.78 13.27 0.76
N SER A 89 10.22 12.96 -0.45
CA SER A 89 9.58 11.91 -1.23
C SER A 89 9.83 10.56 -0.52
N VAL A 90 8.82 9.70 -0.44
CA VAL A 90 9.03 8.32 0.01
C VAL A 90 10.03 7.60 -0.90
N GLU A 91 10.10 7.97 -2.18
CA GLU A 91 11.04 7.41 -3.16
C GLU A 91 12.50 7.80 -2.90
N ASP A 92 12.76 8.90 -2.19
CA ASP A 92 14.11 9.32 -1.82
C ASP A 92 14.65 8.64 -0.57
N ASP A 93 13.78 7.99 0.21
CA ASP A 93 14.18 7.18 1.34
C ASP A 93 15.12 6.05 0.84
N PRO A 94 16.32 5.88 1.44
CA PRO A 94 17.26 4.83 1.06
C PRO A 94 16.64 3.44 0.99
N MET A 95 15.59 3.16 1.78
CA MET A 95 14.84 1.92 1.76
C MET A 95 14.12 1.68 0.41
N TYR A 96 13.55 2.72 -0.21
CA TYR A 96 12.86 2.62 -1.51
C TYR A 96 13.81 2.52 -2.70
N LYS A 97 15.10 2.84 -2.52
CA LYS A 97 16.16 2.67 -3.54
C LYS A 97 16.83 1.28 -3.47
N MET A 98 16.51 0.46 -2.47
CA MET A 98 17.07 -0.89 -2.37
C MET A 98 16.53 -1.79 -3.48
N ASN A 99 17.39 -2.67 -4.01
CA ASN A 99 16.93 -3.68 -4.95
C ASN A 99 16.09 -4.76 -4.24
N PRO A 100 15.29 -5.56 -4.96
CA PRO A 100 14.40 -6.55 -4.35
C PRO A 100 15.13 -7.62 -3.52
N ALA A 101 16.38 -7.95 -3.87
CA ALA A 101 17.17 -8.93 -3.15
C ALA A 101 17.63 -8.38 -1.79
N ASP A 102 18.06 -7.11 -1.75
CA ASP A 102 18.46 -6.41 -0.53
C ASP A 102 17.27 -6.18 0.40
N LEU A 103 16.12 -5.78 -0.14
CA LEU A 103 14.87 -5.66 0.63
C LEU A 103 14.50 -6.99 1.30
N LYS A 104 14.56 -8.09 0.56
CA LYS A 104 14.30 -9.44 1.09
C LYS A 104 15.32 -9.85 2.16
N LEU A 105 16.59 -9.53 1.95
CA LEU A 105 17.67 -9.81 2.89
C LEU A 105 17.50 -9.02 4.19
N GLU A 106 17.26 -7.71 4.10
CA GLU A 106 17.03 -6.86 5.26
C GLU A 106 15.74 -7.23 5.99
N GLY A 107 14.66 -7.56 5.26
CA GLY A 107 13.43 -8.09 5.86
C GLY A 107 13.68 -9.39 6.63
N SER A 108 14.55 -10.27 6.12
CA SER A 108 14.96 -11.49 6.81
C SER A 108 15.79 -11.21 8.06
N LYS A 109 16.67 -10.21 8.02
CA LYS A 109 17.45 -9.77 9.19
C LYS A 109 16.55 -9.13 10.26
N ALA A 110 15.62 -8.26 9.86
CA ALA A 110 14.63 -7.63 10.75
C ALA A 110 13.75 -8.69 11.43
N TYR A 111 13.26 -9.67 10.67
CA TYR A 111 12.49 -10.79 11.21
C TYR A 111 13.28 -11.58 12.28
N LYS A 112 14.57 -11.85 12.04
CA LYS A 112 15.45 -12.52 13.02
C LYS A 112 15.64 -11.70 14.30
N ARG A 113 15.65 -10.36 14.19
CA ARG A 113 15.67 -9.43 15.34
C ARG A 113 14.31 -9.31 16.04
N LYS A 114 13.27 -10.02 15.58
CA LYS A 114 11.87 -9.90 16.02
C LYS A 114 11.24 -8.53 15.77
N ASP A 115 11.86 -7.72 14.92
CA ASP A 115 11.28 -6.48 14.44
C ASP A 115 10.35 -6.79 13.26
N TYR A 116 9.17 -7.31 13.60
CA TYR A 116 8.19 -7.79 12.63
C TYR A 116 7.52 -6.66 11.86
N ALA A 117 7.45 -5.45 12.45
CA ALA A 117 6.88 -4.28 11.79
C ALA A 117 7.79 -3.85 10.62
N THR A 118 9.08 -3.62 10.88
CA THR A 118 10.03 -3.28 9.82
C THR A 118 10.16 -4.38 8.78
N ALA A 119 10.16 -5.66 9.20
CA ALA A 119 10.20 -6.77 8.26
C ALA A 119 8.98 -6.80 7.32
N LEU A 120 7.79 -6.48 7.84
CA LEU A 120 6.55 -6.42 7.05
C LEU A 120 6.61 -5.31 5.99
N GLU A 121 7.12 -4.12 6.34
CA GLU A 121 7.30 -3.02 5.40
C GLU A 121 8.30 -3.39 4.30
N LEU A 122 9.47 -3.92 4.67
CA LEU A 122 10.49 -4.35 3.72
C LEU A 122 9.99 -5.43 2.75
N TYR A 123 9.23 -6.41 3.23
CA TYR A 123 8.62 -7.41 2.34
C TYR A 123 7.52 -6.82 1.46
N SER A 124 6.76 -5.84 1.94
CA SER A 124 5.74 -5.16 1.13
C SER A 124 6.37 -4.38 -0.02
N LEU A 125 7.48 -3.67 0.25
CA LEU A 125 8.28 -3.02 -0.79
C LEU A 125 8.86 -4.04 -1.78
N ALA A 126 9.43 -5.13 -1.29
CA ALA A 126 9.95 -6.18 -2.17
C ALA A 126 8.85 -6.77 -3.08
N ILE A 127 7.62 -6.93 -2.57
CA ILE A 127 6.46 -7.41 -3.34
C ILE A 127 6.07 -6.40 -4.42
N HIS A 128 6.11 -5.10 -4.12
CA HIS A 128 5.83 -4.06 -5.11
C HIS A 128 6.78 -4.18 -6.32
N HIS A 129 8.07 -4.43 -6.09
CA HIS A 129 9.03 -4.65 -7.17
C HIS A 129 8.92 -6.03 -7.83
N CYS A 130 8.58 -7.08 -7.07
CA CYS A 130 8.60 -8.48 -7.52
C CYS A 130 7.33 -9.23 -7.11
N PRO A 131 6.15 -8.90 -7.67
CA PRO A 131 4.87 -9.49 -7.26
C PRO A 131 4.71 -10.97 -7.66
N ALA A 132 5.67 -11.53 -8.41
CA ALA A 132 5.72 -12.94 -8.79
C ALA A 132 6.40 -13.84 -7.74
N ASP A 133 7.23 -13.30 -6.83
CA ASP A 133 7.95 -14.11 -5.85
C ASP A 133 7.03 -14.52 -4.68
N ALA A 134 6.48 -15.73 -4.76
CA ALA A 134 5.63 -16.32 -3.72
C ALA A 134 6.29 -16.38 -2.34
N THR A 135 7.63 -16.38 -2.25
CA THR A 135 8.34 -16.44 -0.96
C THR A 135 8.23 -15.14 -0.18
N LEU A 136 8.06 -14.00 -0.86
CA LEU A 136 7.86 -12.70 -0.20
C LEU A 136 6.52 -12.65 0.53
N PHE A 137 5.44 -13.09 -0.12
CA PHE A 137 4.13 -13.24 0.51
C PHE A 137 4.18 -14.19 1.70
N SER A 138 4.92 -15.29 1.60
CA SER A 138 5.06 -16.26 2.71
C SER A 138 5.77 -15.63 3.91
N ASN A 139 6.80 -14.83 3.66
CA ASN A 139 7.55 -14.16 4.72
C ASN A 139 6.75 -12.99 5.32
N ARG A 140 6.00 -12.25 4.51
CA ARG A 140 5.08 -11.21 4.99
C ARG A 140 3.94 -11.78 5.82
N SER A 141 3.35 -12.91 5.39
CA SER A 141 2.34 -13.67 6.16
C SER A 141 2.86 -14.04 7.55
N LEU A 142 4.10 -14.53 7.66
CA LEU A 142 4.73 -14.84 8.95
C LEU A 142 4.86 -13.60 9.84
N CYS A 143 5.24 -12.45 9.27
CA CYS A 143 5.31 -11.19 10.03
C CYS A 143 3.93 -10.79 10.54
N SER A 144 2.90 -10.84 9.70
CA SER A 144 1.52 -10.53 10.03
C SER A 144 0.98 -11.42 11.16
N LEU A 145 1.28 -12.73 11.12
CA LEU A 145 0.93 -13.66 12.21
C LEU A 145 1.58 -13.24 13.54
N LYS A 146 2.85 -12.84 13.52
CA LYS A 146 3.56 -12.39 14.73
C LYS A 146 3.04 -11.07 15.28
N LEU A 147 2.45 -10.23 14.44
CA LEU A 147 1.83 -8.97 14.82
C LEU A 147 0.34 -9.10 15.19
N GLY A 148 -0.24 -10.30 15.18
CA GLY A 148 -1.66 -10.50 15.45
C GLY A 148 -2.60 -10.10 14.29
N LYS A 149 -2.05 -9.75 13.13
CA LYS A 149 -2.81 -9.34 11.94
C LYS A 149 -3.29 -10.55 11.14
N GLY A 150 -4.27 -11.26 11.69
CA GLY A 150 -4.80 -12.51 11.11
C GLY A 150 -5.34 -12.37 9.68
N ASP A 151 -6.07 -11.30 9.38
CA ASP A 151 -6.68 -11.10 8.06
C ASP A 151 -5.61 -10.92 6.98
N GLN A 152 -4.60 -10.09 7.26
CA GLN A 152 -3.48 -9.87 6.35
C GLN A 152 -2.65 -11.14 6.15
N ALA A 153 -2.43 -11.90 7.23
CA ALA A 153 -1.72 -13.18 7.15
C ALA A 153 -2.46 -14.20 6.27
N LEU A 154 -3.79 -14.24 6.36
CA LEU A 154 -4.64 -15.13 5.57
C LEU A 154 -4.59 -14.78 4.08
N MET A 155 -4.75 -13.50 3.74
CA MET A 155 -4.64 -13.02 2.36
C MET A 155 -3.30 -13.40 1.72
N ASP A 156 -2.19 -13.17 2.42
CA ASP A 156 -0.86 -13.52 1.93
C ASP A 156 -0.69 -15.04 1.75
N ALA A 157 -1.25 -15.86 2.64
CA ALA A 157 -1.18 -17.31 2.54
C ALA A 157 -1.98 -17.84 1.33
N GLU A 158 -3.13 -17.25 1.03
CA GLU A 158 -3.93 -17.58 -0.15
C GLU A 158 -3.22 -17.20 -1.44
N LEU A 159 -2.56 -16.03 -1.47
CA LEU A 159 -1.70 -15.63 -2.58
C LEU A 159 -0.54 -16.61 -2.77
N CYS A 160 0.13 -17.06 -1.70
CA CYS A 160 1.16 -18.09 -1.80
C CYS A 160 0.63 -19.37 -2.45
N LYS A 161 -0.56 -19.84 -2.04
CA LYS A 161 -1.19 -21.05 -2.59
C LYS A 161 -1.54 -20.89 -4.06
N MET A 162 -2.06 -19.73 -4.44
CA MET A 162 -2.36 -19.39 -5.84
C MET A 162 -1.09 -19.37 -6.70
N LYS A 163 -0.01 -18.76 -6.21
CA LYS A 163 1.26 -18.65 -6.96
C LYS A 163 2.05 -19.96 -7.01
N ARG A 164 2.00 -20.77 -5.95
CA ARG A 164 2.67 -22.08 -5.86
C ARG A 164 1.70 -23.15 -5.34
N PRO A 165 0.85 -23.71 -6.22
CA PRO A 165 -0.04 -24.80 -5.86
C PRO A 165 0.75 -25.98 -5.28
N GLY A 166 0.26 -26.56 -4.18
CA GLY A 166 0.91 -27.70 -3.51
C GLY A 166 2.06 -27.34 -2.57
N TRP A 167 2.39 -26.05 -2.39
CA TRP A 167 3.41 -25.66 -1.42
C TRP A 167 2.90 -25.84 0.01
N ALA A 168 3.34 -26.89 0.69
CA ALA A 168 2.89 -27.24 2.05
C ALA A 168 2.95 -26.07 3.05
N LYS A 169 3.98 -25.20 2.93
CA LYS A 169 4.13 -24.01 3.77
C LYS A 169 2.95 -23.03 3.63
N ALA A 170 2.37 -22.89 2.44
CA ALA A 170 1.22 -21.99 2.22
C ALA A 170 -0.02 -22.47 2.99
N TYR A 171 -0.29 -23.78 2.98
CA TYR A 171 -1.40 -24.38 3.74
C TYR A 171 -1.21 -24.24 5.25
N TYR A 172 0.03 -24.43 5.75
CA TYR A 172 0.35 -24.20 7.15
C TYR A 172 0.09 -22.75 7.58
N LEU A 173 0.50 -21.78 6.76
CA LEU A 173 0.26 -20.36 7.03
C LEU A 173 -1.23 -20.03 7.03
N GLN A 174 -1.98 -20.57 6.06
CA GLN A 174 -3.44 -20.40 5.99
C GLN A 174 -4.12 -20.94 7.25
N GLY A 175 -3.75 -22.15 7.70
CA GLY A 175 -4.28 -22.71 8.94
C GLY A 175 -3.95 -21.87 10.17
N SER A 176 -2.70 -21.39 10.27
CA SER A 176 -2.24 -20.54 11.36
C SER A 176 -3.01 -19.21 11.42
N ALA A 177 -3.26 -18.60 10.26
CA ALA A 177 -4.03 -17.36 10.16
C ALA A 177 -5.49 -17.57 10.55
N GLN A 178 -6.11 -18.66 10.09
CA GLN A 178 -7.49 -19.01 10.47
C GLN A 178 -7.63 -19.31 11.97
N MET A 179 -6.63 -19.95 12.59
CA MET A 179 -6.62 -20.15 14.04
C MET A 179 -6.61 -18.81 14.77
N LEU A 180 -5.75 -17.88 14.37
CA LEU A 180 -5.65 -16.55 14.96
C LEU A 180 -6.95 -15.75 14.84
N LEU A 181 -7.62 -15.81 13.68
CA LEU A 181 -8.92 -15.16 13.45
C LEU A 181 -10.07 -15.77 14.25
N ARG A 182 -9.97 -17.04 14.62
CA ARG A 182 -10.96 -17.74 15.45
C ARG A 182 -10.79 -17.48 16.94
N VAL A 183 -9.70 -16.84 17.38
CA VAL A 183 -9.55 -16.40 18.78
C VAL A 183 -10.29 -15.07 18.94
N PRO A 184 -11.35 -14.98 19.76
CA PRO A 184 -11.99 -13.70 20.03
C PRO A 184 -10.98 -12.75 20.71
N PHE A 185 -10.97 -11.48 20.28
CA PHE A 185 -10.08 -10.42 20.75
C PHE A 185 -10.09 -10.21 22.28
N SER A 186 -11.10 -10.75 22.98
CA SER A 186 -11.22 -10.71 24.45
C SER A 186 -10.26 -11.65 25.19
N ALA A 187 -9.60 -12.60 24.53
CA ALA A 187 -8.76 -13.60 25.21
C ALA A 187 -7.27 -13.23 25.29
N THR A 188 -6.81 -12.18 24.60
CA THR A 188 -5.38 -11.81 24.60
C THR A 188 -4.93 -11.08 25.86
N HIS A 189 -5.86 -10.68 26.74
CA HIS A 189 -5.51 -10.04 28.02
C HIS A 189 -5.39 -11.00 29.22
N GLU A 190 -5.79 -12.29 29.10
CA GLU A 190 -5.78 -13.22 30.25
C GLU A 190 -4.83 -14.43 30.12
N CYS A 191 -4.25 -14.72 28.95
CA CYS A 191 -3.42 -15.92 28.79
C CYS A 191 -1.91 -15.77 29.09
N ILE A 192 -1.47 -14.70 29.77
CA ILE A 192 -0.06 -14.58 30.25
C ILE A 192 0.15 -15.21 31.65
N CYS A 193 -0.90 -15.61 32.38
CA CYS A 193 -0.77 -16.05 33.77
C CYS A 193 -0.84 -17.57 34.06
N LEU A 194 -0.73 -18.48 33.08
CA LEU A 194 -0.79 -19.94 33.36
C LEU A 194 0.46 -20.75 32.97
N LEU A 195 1.63 -20.12 33.00
CA LEU A 195 2.92 -20.83 33.03
C LEU A 195 3.81 -20.23 34.13
N CYS A 196 3.41 -20.43 35.39
CA CYS A 196 4.28 -20.53 36.57
C CYS A 196 3.61 -21.47 37.57
#